data_AF-A0AAU5WAD4-F1
#
_entry.id   AF-A0AAU5WAD4-F1
#
_cell.length_a   1.000
_cell.length_b   1.000
_cell.length_c   1.000
_cell.angle_alpha   90.00
_cell.angle_beta   90.00
_cell.angle_gamma   90.00
#
_symmetry.space_group_name_H-M   'P 1'
#
loop_
_entity.id
_entity.type
_entity.pdbx_description
1 polymer ?
#
loop_
_entity_poly.entity_id
_entity_poly.type
_entity_poly.pdbx_seq_one_letter_code
_entity_poly.pdbx_strand_id
1 'polypeptide(L)' 'MASLIDRIKGYVNSPQARQARARAERVARDPRTRAKARGLLARLRGGRRH' A
#
# COMPACT_ATOMS: atom_id res chain seq x y z
N MET A 1 17.37 -10.52 17.26
CA MET A 1 16.17 -10.13 16.47
C MET A 1 16.54 -9.73 15.03
N ALA A 2 17.29 -10.54 14.28
CA ALA A 2 17.63 -10.26 12.88
C ALA A 2 16.71 -10.98 11.88
N SER A 3 16.14 -12.12 12.28
CA SER A 3 15.42 -13.04 11.39
C SER A 3 14.11 -12.47 10.81
N LEU A 4 13.41 -11.59 11.53
CA LEU A 4 12.17 -10.97 11.05
C LEU A 4 12.42 -9.97 9.93
N ILE A 5 13.47 -9.17 10.04
CA ILE A 5 13.88 -8.22 8.99
C ILE A 5 14.39 -8.98 7.77
N ASP A 6 15.12 -10.07 7.97
CA ASP A 6 15.63 -10.91 6.89
C ASP A 6 14.50 -11.63 6.13
N ARG A 7 13.50 -12.13 6.86
CA ARG A 7 12.28 -12.72 6.28
C ARG A 7 11.46 -11.69 5.51
N ILE A 8 11.37 -10.46 6.01
CA ILE A 8 10.74 -9.35 5.28
C ILE A 8 11.56 -9.02 4.02
N LYS A 9 12.90 -8.92 4.10
CA LYS A 9 13.75 -8.69 2.91
C LYS A 9 13.61 -9.82 1.88
N GLY A 10 13.60 -11.08 2.31
CA GLY A 10 13.35 -12.23 1.45
C GLY A 10 11.96 -12.16 0.81
N TYR A 11 10.95 -11.76 1.57
CA TYR A 11 9.59 -11.56 1.06
C TYR A 11 9.50 -10.39 0.09
N VAL A 12 10.20 -9.28 0.34
CA VAL A 12 10.22 -8.09 -0.55
C VAL A 12 10.95 -8.41 -1.87
N ASN A 13 11.94 -9.31 -1.83
CA ASN A 13 12.62 -9.83 -3.01
C ASN A 13 11.85 -10.96 -3.73
N SER A 14 10.77 -11.47 -3.13
CA SER A 14 9.95 -12.52 -3.72
C SER A 14 9.12 -12.02 -4.91
N PRO A 15 8.73 -12.90 -5.85
CA PRO A 15 7.83 -12.55 -6.94
C PRO A 15 6.46 -12.03 -6.46
N GLN A 16 6.03 -12.41 -5.25
CA GLN A 16 4.77 -11.93 -4.65
C GLN A 16 4.85 -10.44 -4.30
N ALA A 17 5.98 -9.98 -3.76
CA ALA A 17 6.18 -8.55 -3.50
C ALA A 17 6.33 -7.73 -4.78
N ARG A 18 6.95 -8.29 -5.84
CA ARG A 18 6.97 -7.64 -7.16
C ARG A 18 5.56 -7.46 -7.73
N GLN A 19 4.71 -8.48 -7.62
CA GLN A 19 3.31 -8.34 -8.03
C GLN A 19 2.54 -7.32 -7.18
N ALA A 20 2.74 -7.32 -5.86
CA ALA A 20 2.14 -6.33 -4.97
C ALA A 20 2.58 -4.90 -5.32
N ARG A 21 3.87 -4.70 -5.61
CA ARG A 21 4.42 -3.43 -6.10
C ARG A 21 3.83 -3.04 -7.46
N ALA A 22 3.77 -3.95 -8.42
CA ALA A 22 3.20 -3.66 -9.74
C ALA A 22 1.71 -3.30 -9.66
N ARG A 23 0.94 -3.96 -8.77
CA ARG A 23 -0.45 -3.60 -8.49
C ARG A 23 -0.53 -2.22 -7.84
N ALA A 24 0.32 -1.94 -6.86
CA ALA A 24 0.39 -0.65 -6.19
C ALA A 24 0.79 0.48 -7.18
N GLU A 25 1.74 0.24 -8.08
CA GLU A 25 2.13 1.19 -9.12
C GLU A 25 1.01 1.44 -10.13
N ARG A 26 0.27 0.40 -10.55
CA ARG A 26 -0.92 0.57 -11.40
C ARG A 26 -1.99 1.40 -10.70
N VAL A 27 -2.25 1.11 -9.43
CA VAL A 27 -3.19 1.86 -8.60
C VAL A 27 -2.73 3.30 -8.38
N ALA A 28 -1.43 3.52 -8.22
CA ALA A 28 -0.84 4.85 -8.03
C ALA A 28 -0.79 5.67 -9.31
N ARG A 29 -0.60 5.02 -10.47
CA ARG A 29 -0.67 5.64 -11.80
C ARG A 29 -2.08 6.06 -12.19
N ASP A 30 -3.10 5.52 -11.53
CA ASP A 30 -4.48 5.84 -11.84
C ASP A 30 -4.97 7.05 -11.02
N PRO A 31 -5.15 8.24 -11.63
CA PRO A 31 -5.56 9.44 -10.93
C PRO A 31 -6.98 9.31 -10.36
N ARG A 32 -7.85 8.50 -10.98
CA ARG A 32 -9.22 8.25 -10.48
C ARG A 32 -9.19 7.46 -9.19
N THR A 33 -8.32 6.45 -9.10
CA THR A 33 -8.15 5.66 -7.88
C THR A 33 -7.56 6.50 -6.76
N ARG A 34 -6.62 7.41 -7.09
CA ARG A 34 -6.04 8.34 -6.11
C ARG A 34 -7.10 9.30 -5.53
N ALA A 35 -7.99 9.85 -6.36
CA ALA A 35 -9.09 10.71 -5.89
C ALA A 35 -10.06 9.94 -4.98
N LYS A 36 -10.42 8.71 -5.35
CA LYS A 36 -11.32 7.85 -4.56
C LYS A 36 -10.69 7.45 -3.24
N ALA A 37 -9.40 7.08 -3.25
CA ALA A 37 -8.63 6.79 -2.05
C ALA A 37 -8.48 8.02 -1.14
N ARG A 38 -8.24 9.21 -1.73
CA ARG A 38 -8.16 10.47 -0.96
C ARG A 38 -9.49 10.83 -0.31
N GLY A 39 -10.62 10.60 -1.00
CA GLY A 39 -11.95 10.79 -0.43
C GLY A 39 -12.27 9.80 0.69
N LEU A 40 -11.93 8.52 0.53
CA LEU A 40 -12.07 7.51 1.58
C LEU A 40 -11.17 7.78 2.78
N LEU A 41 -9.90 8.15 2.56
CA LEU A 41 -8.97 8.55 3.60
C LEU A 41 -9.41 9.83 4.32
N ALA A 42 -9.96 10.80 3.60
CA ALA A 42 -10.53 12.01 4.20
C ALA A 42 -11.74 11.68 5.07
N ARG A 43 -12.60 10.75 4.65
CA ARG A 43 -13.72 10.24 5.47
C ARG A 43 -13.24 9.47 6.70
N LEU A 44 -12.26 8.58 6.55
CA LEU A 44 -11.65 7.84 7.67
C LEU A 44 -10.94 8.76 8.68
N ARG A 45 -10.26 9.79 8.19
CA ARG A 45 -9.57 10.79 9.03
C ARG A 45 -10.55 11.80 9.65
N GLY A 46 -11.63 12.14 8.94
CA GLY A 46 -12.68 13.05 9.42
C GLY A 46 -13.66 12.38 10.37
N GLY A 47 -13.89 11.07 10.26
CA GLY A 47 -14.76 10.29 11.15
C GLY A 47 -14.16 9.98 12.52
N ARG A 48 -12.87 10.28 12.75
CA ARG A 48 -12.21 10.11 14.06
C ARG A 48 -12.28 11.36 14.94
N ARG A 49 -13.11 12.33 14.56
CA ARG A 49 -13.32 13.59 15.28
C ARG A 49 -14.80 13.74 15.58
N HIS A 50 -15.33 12.82 16.36
CA HIS A 50 -16.60 12.97 17.08
C HIS A 50 -16.58 12.06 18.31
#